data_AF-A0A0G0XR22-F1
#
_entry.id   AF-A0A0G0XR22-F1
#
_cell.length_a   1.000
_cell.length_b   1.000
_cell.length_c   1.000
_cell.angle_alpha   90.00
_cell.angle_beta   90.00
_cell.angle_gamma   90.00
#
_symmetry.space_group_name_H-M   'P 1'
#
loop_
_entity.id
_entity.type
_entity.pdbx_description
1 polymer ?
#
loop_
_entity_poly.entity_id
_entity_poly.type
_entity_poly.pdbx_seq_one_letter_code
_entity_poly.pdbx_strand_id
1 'polypeptide(L)'
;SSAGSYSYSLNFNPSGVPGVTIYGLGIKMSETHRYKPPSCAGMPIYGDLISAIFDSTGSADGAGYNSVMWKGVLGGPGLNQGHVRFQFAAADDSAGPWTYIGGATCSSGDWFDPGASDTAVELLGTGINAETCRLAWNNKRYFRYKIRICSDDCVVAGTYTPTVDDVIVSWAP
;
A
#
# COMPACT_ATOMS: atom_id res chain seq x y z
N SER A 1 -21.72 3.53 14.94
CA SER A 1 -20.88 2.57 14.19
C SER A 1 -20.23 1.61 15.17
N SER A 2 -20.33 0.31 14.92
CA SER A 2 -19.53 -0.72 15.58
C SER A 2 -18.23 -0.95 14.80
N ALA A 3 -17.29 -1.71 15.33
CA ALA A 3 -16.22 -2.30 14.54
C ALA A 3 -16.70 -3.64 13.95
N GLY A 4 -16.19 -4.05 12.78
CA GLY A 4 -16.53 -5.34 12.18
C GLY A 4 -16.05 -5.47 10.73
N SER A 5 -16.17 -6.67 10.18
CA SER A 5 -16.04 -6.90 8.74
C SER A 5 -17.32 -6.47 8.04
N TYR A 6 -17.20 -5.60 7.04
CA TYR A 6 -18.33 -5.12 6.26
C TYR A 6 -18.23 -5.65 4.84
N SER A 7 -19.28 -6.32 4.38
CA SER A 7 -19.43 -6.73 2.99
C SER A 7 -20.44 -5.79 2.35
N TYR A 8 -20.04 -5.09 1.30
CA TYR A 8 -20.91 -4.21 0.53
C TYR A 8 -21.28 -4.90 -0.79
N SER A 9 -22.58 -5.09 -1.03
CA SER A 9 -23.09 -5.62 -2.29
C SER A 9 -23.97 -4.57 -2.95
N LEU A 10 -23.59 -4.13 -4.14
CA LEU A 10 -24.45 -3.33 -5.01
C LEU A 10 -25.25 -4.26 -5.92
N ASN A 11 -26.55 -4.41 -5.63
CA ASN A 11 -27.45 -5.19 -6.47
C ASN A 11 -28.20 -4.24 -7.41
N PHE A 12 -28.07 -4.46 -8.71
CA PHE A 12 -28.82 -3.74 -9.73
C PHE A 12 -29.76 -4.73 -10.44
N ASN A 13 -31.06 -4.54 -10.29
CA ASN A 13 -32.08 -5.41 -10.87
C ASN A 13 -33.04 -4.57 -11.75
N PRO A 14 -32.74 -4.40 -13.05
CA PRO A 14 -33.61 -3.64 -13.92
C PRO A 14 -34.93 -4.41 -14.10
N SER A 15 -36.03 -3.87 -13.57
CA SER A 15 -37.35 -4.48 -13.68
C SER A 15 -38.25 -3.68 -14.61
N GLY A 16 -38.89 -4.40 -15.55
CA GLY A 16 -39.83 -3.87 -16.53
C GLY A 16 -40.22 -4.97 -17.53
N VAL A 17 -41.49 -5.00 -17.95
CA VAL A 17 -41.96 -5.83 -19.07
C VAL A 17 -42.44 -4.88 -20.19
N PRO A 18 -41.93 -5.03 -21.43
CA PRO A 18 -40.84 -5.92 -21.83
C PRO A 18 -39.47 -5.36 -21.41
N GLY A 19 -38.50 -6.25 -21.20
CA GLY A 19 -37.22 -6.02 -20.52
C GLY A 19 -36.46 -4.75 -20.90
N VAL A 20 -35.77 -4.16 -19.93
CA VAL A 20 -34.99 -2.94 -20.11
C VAL A 20 -33.59 -3.28 -20.62
N THR A 21 -33.25 -2.79 -21.81
CA THR A 21 -31.88 -2.84 -22.35
C THR A 21 -31.07 -1.65 -21.85
N ILE A 22 -29.89 -1.92 -21.29
CA ILE A 22 -28.97 -0.89 -20.78
C ILE A 22 -27.80 -0.76 -21.75
N TYR A 23 -27.65 0.41 -22.35
CA TYR A 23 -26.60 0.70 -23.34
C TYR A 23 -25.29 1.21 -22.72
N GLY A 24 -25.27 1.53 -21.43
CA GLY A 24 -24.08 1.97 -20.72
C GLY A 24 -24.35 2.13 -19.22
N LEU A 25 -23.38 1.72 -18.40
CA LEU A 25 -23.43 1.80 -16.94
C LEU A 25 -22.11 2.38 -16.43
N GLY A 26 -22.16 3.62 -15.97
CA GLY A 26 -21.04 4.26 -15.26
C GLY A 26 -21.29 4.24 -13.76
N ILE A 27 -20.47 3.54 -12.99
CA ILE A 27 -20.56 3.50 -11.53
C ILE A 27 -19.31 4.14 -10.94
N LYS A 28 -19.49 5.09 -10.01
CA LYS A 28 -18.43 5.60 -9.15
C LYS A 28 -18.76 5.26 -7.71
N MET A 29 -17.96 4.41 -7.09
CA MET A 29 -18.03 4.11 -5.66
C MET A 29 -17.07 5.03 -4.91
N SER A 30 -17.56 5.66 -3.84
CA SER A 30 -16.73 6.40 -2.88
C SER A 30 -17.01 5.83 -1.50
N GLU A 31 -16.03 5.16 -0.91
CA GLU A 31 -16.13 4.58 0.43
C GLU A 31 -15.40 5.47 1.43
N THR A 32 -16.11 5.93 2.45
CA THR A 32 -15.53 6.70 3.55
C THR A 32 -15.71 5.92 4.85
N HIS A 33 -14.60 5.43 5.42
CA HIS A 33 -14.60 4.79 6.71
C HIS A 33 -14.10 5.77 7.78
N ARG A 34 -14.70 5.71 8.99
CA ARG A 34 -14.20 6.39 10.17
C ARG A 34 -13.86 5.35 11.22
N TYR A 35 -12.58 5.20 11.50
CA TYR A 35 -12.11 4.37 12.59
C TYR A 35 -12.71 4.86 13.92
N LYS A 36 -13.29 3.94 14.71
CA LYS A 36 -13.75 4.20 16.08
C LYS A 36 -12.91 3.36 17.04
N PRO A 37 -11.96 3.94 17.77
CA PRO A 37 -11.17 3.20 18.74
C PRO A 37 -12.07 2.65 19.87
N PRO A 38 -11.71 1.50 20.48
CA PRO A 38 -12.32 1.04 21.72
C PRO A 38 -12.16 2.09 22.83
N SER A 39 -13.14 2.21 23.71
CA SER A 39 -13.21 3.29 24.71
C SER A 39 -12.06 3.34 25.73
N CYS A 40 -11.20 2.32 25.81
CA CYS A 40 -10.09 2.24 26.76
C CYS A 40 -8.83 1.54 26.22
N ALA A 41 -8.69 1.30 24.92
CA ALA A 41 -7.50 0.65 24.35
C ALA A 41 -6.72 1.66 23.52
N GLY A 42 -5.40 1.70 23.69
CA GLY A 42 -4.51 2.44 22.80
C GLY A 42 -4.74 2.05 21.33
N MET A 43 -4.21 2.85 20.41
CA MET A 43 -4.32 2.53 19.00
C MET A 43 -3.63 1.19 18.70
N PRO A 44 -4.11 0.40 17.71
CA PRO A 44 -3.50 -0.87 17.37
C PRO A 44 -2.02 -0.66 17.02
N ILE A 45 -1.20 -1.68 17.26
CA ILE A 45 0.24 -1.65 17.01
C ILE A 45 0.53 -1.16 15.58
N TYR A 46 -0.18 -1.74 14.61
CA TYR A 46 -0.14 -1.33 13.22
C TYR A 46 -1.39 -1.76 12.46
N GLY A 47 -1.58 -1.21 11.26
CA GLY A 47 -2.50 -1.69 10.24
C GLY A 47 -1.77 -1.85 8.90
N ASP A 48 -2.10 -2.92 8.17
CA ASP A 48 -1.56 -3.19 6.84
C ASP A 48 -2.60 -2.92 5.76
N LEU A 49 -2.19 -2.26 4.68
CA LEU A 49 -2.97 -2.09 3.46
C LEU A 49 -2.13 -2.51 2.26
N ILE A 50 -2.75 -3.26 1.34
CA ILE A 50 -2.12 -3.62 0.06
C ILE A 50 -2.72 -2.73 -1.02
N SER A 51 -1.88 -2.13 -1.84
CA SER A 51 -2.30 -1.29 -2.95
C SER A 51 -3.08 -2.05 -4.02
N ALA A 52 -3.71 -1.29 -4.92
CA ALA A 52 -4.13 -1.80 -6.22
C ALA A 52 -2.91 -2.27 -7.04
N ILE A 53 -3.18 -2.94 -8.17
CA ILE A 53 -2.16 -3.29 -9.16
C ILE A 53 -1.93 -2.08 -10.05
N PHE A 54 -0.68 -1.66 -10.16
CA PHE A 54 -0.28 -0.61 -11.08
C PHE A 54 0.47 -1.22 -12.27
N ASP A 55 0.14 -0.76 -13.47
CA ASP A 55 0.83 -1.15 -14.71
C ASP A 55 1.73 0.02 -15.15
N SER A 56 3.03 -0.25 -15.25
CA SER A 56 4.02 0.74 -15.72
C SER A 56 3.92 1.04 -17.23
N THR A 57 3.01 0.34 -17.94
CA THR A 57 2.35 0.56 -19.27
C THR A 57 3.14 1.08 -20.49
N GLY A 58 4.42 1.45 -20.39
CA GLY A 58 5.17 2.04 -21.50
C GLY A 58 6.38 1.24 -22.02
N SER A 59 6.93 0.33 -21.21
CA SER A 59 8.14 -0.42 -21.57
C SER A 59 7.79 -1.88 -21.80
N ALA A 60 7.98 -2.36 -23.03
CA ALA A 60 7.88 -3.79 -23.34
C ALA A 60 8.90 -4.61 -22.54
N ASP A 61 9.98 -3.97 -22.09
CA ASP A 61 11.10 -4.57 -21.37
C ASP A 61 10.94 -4.45 -19.83
N GLY A 62 9.83 -3.85 -19.36
CA GLY A 62 9.52 -3.64 -17.94
C GLY A 62 10.12 -2.35 -17.37
N ALA A 63 9.93 -2.12 -16.07
CA ALA A 63 10.43 -0.92 -15.39
C ALA A 63 11.52 -1.26 -14.36
N GLY A 64 12.43 -0.31 -14.12
CA GLY A 64 13.30 -0.27 -12.96
C GLY A 64 12.71 0.62 -11.88
N TYR A 65 12.27 0.03 -10.77
CA TYR A 65 11.68 0.77 -9.63
C TYR A 65 12.80 1.23 -8.69
N ASN A 66 12.88 2.55 -8.46
CA ASN A 66 14.02 3.18 -7.81
C ASN A 66 13.75 3.49 -6.33
N SER A 67 12.60 4.09 -6.03
CA SER A 67 12.30 4.57 -4.69
C SER A 67 10.81 4.63 -4.42
N VAL A 68 10.47 4.62 -3.13
CA VAL A 68 9.12 4.90 -2.63
C VAL A 68 9.18 6.04 -1.62
N MET A 69 8.21 6.93 -1.69
CA MET A 69 8.00 8.00 -0.70
C MET A 69 6.51 8.10 -0.38
N TRP A 70 6.19 8.77 0.72
CA TRP A 70 4.81 8.99 1.14
C TRP A 70 4.58 10.44 1.55
N LYS A 71 3.34 10.89 1.42
CA LYS A 71 2.86 12.20 1.89
C LYS A 71 1.80 12.03 2.96
N GLY A 72 1.77 12.97 3.89
CA GLY A 72 0.78 13.02 4.97
C GLY A 72 1.40 13.57 6.24
N VAL A 73 0.92 13.13 7.41
CA VAL A 73 1.44 13.56 8.71
C VAL A 73 1.81 12.35 9.57
N LEU A 74 2.91 12.44 10.33
CA LEU A 74 3.39 11.36 11.22
C LEU A 74 2.47 11.07 12.41
N GLY A 75 1.55 11.98 12.75
CA GLY A 75 0.64 11.84 13.89
C GLY A 75 1.23 12.31 15.22
N GLY A 76 2.55 12.23 15.43
CA GLY A 76 3.26 12.74 16.60
C GLY A 76 4.39 13.73 16.28
N PRO A 77 4.98 14.41 17.29
CA PRO A 77 6.01 15.44 17.09
C PRO A 77 7.40 14.91 16.69
N GLY A 78 7.61 13.59 16.65
CA GLY A 78 8.91 12.98 16.36
C GLY A 78 8.80 11.66 15.59
N LEU A 79 9.94 11.20 15.06
CA LEU A 79 10.03 10.03 14.17
C LEU A 79 9.67 8.69 14.84
N ASN A 80 9.67 8.62 16.18
CA ASN A 80 9.32 7.41 16.94
C ASN A 80 7.85 7.42 17.42
N GLN A 81 7.02 8.31 16.90
CA GLN A 81 5.65 8.55 17.32
C GLN A 81 4.71 8.41 16.13
N GLY A 82 4.91 7.31 15.41
CA GLY A 82 4.24 6.95 14.16
C GLY A 82 5.25 6.61 13.08
N HIS A 83 5.13 5.41 12.49
CA HIS A 83 5.96 5.00 11.35
C HIS A 83 5.09 4.57 10.17
N VAL A 84 5.59 4.85 8.98
CA VAL A 84 5.05 4.34 7.72
C VAL A 84 6.11 3.48 7.07
N ARG A 85 5.79 2.21 6.83
CA ARG A 85 6.73 1.22 6.30
C ARG A 85 6.18 0.58 5.04
N PHE A 86 7.09 0.16 4.15
CA PHE A 86 6.72 -0.42 2.86
C PHE A 86 7.37 -1.78 2.62
N GLN A 87 6.58 -2.70 2.07
CA GLN A 87 7.09 -3.81 1.27
C GLN A 87 6.68 -3.59 -0.18
N PHE A 88 7.54 -4.01 -1.09
CA PHE A 88 7.34 -3.87 -2.52
C PHE A 88 7.23 -5.25 -3.17
N ALA A 89 6.43 -5.34 -4.23
CA ALA A 89 6.27 -6.53 -5.04
C ALA A 89 6.08 -6.11 -6.50
N ALA A 90 6.68 -6.84 -7.42
CA ALA A 90 6.50 -6.62 -8.84
C ALA A 90 6.40 -7.96 -9.60
N ALA A 91 5.73 -7.94 -10.75
CA ALA A 91 5.41 -9.13 -11.53
C ALA A 91 5.29 -8.81 -13.03
N ASP A 92 5.45 -9.85 -13.85
CA ASP A 92 5.23 -9.77 -15.29
C ASP A 92 3.75 -9.92 -15.67
N ASP A 93 2.94 -10.49 -14.78
CA ASP A 93 1.50 -10.70 -14.97
C ASP A 93 0.71 -9.95 -13.88
N SER A 94 -0.42 -9.35 -14.29
CA SER A 94 -1.32 -8.63 -13.39
C SER A 94 -1.96 -9.50 -12.29
N ALA A 95 -1.97 -10.82 -12.45
CA ALA A 95 -2.41 -11.79 -11.44
C ALA A 95 -1.30 -12.13 -10.43
N GLY A 96 -0.05 -11.75 -10.68
CA GLY A 96 1.11 -12.08 -9.85
C GLY A 96 2.01 -13.16 -10.47
N PRO A 97 2.88 -13.82 -9.69
CA PRO A 97 2.90 -13.87 -8.23
C PRO A 97 3.31 -12.55 -7.56
N TRP A 98 2.78 -12.30 -6.36
CA TRP A 98 3.08 -11.10 -5.56
C TRP A 98 3.92 -11.46 -4.34
N THR A 99 5.23 -11.26 -4.44
CA THR A 99 6.17 -11.48 -3.32
C THR A 99 6.54 -10.15 -2.70
N TYR A 100 5.94 -9.85 -1.53
CA TYR A 100 6.20 -8.61 -0.79
C TYR A 100 7.48 -8.76 0.04
N ILE A 101 8.49 -7.97 -0.29
CA ILE A 101 9.77 -7.90 0.42
C ILE A 101 10.15 -6.46 0.69
N GLY A 102 11.01 -6.23 1.67
CA GLY A 102 11.51 -4.89 1.93
C GLY A 102 12.78 -4.82 2.74
N GLY A 103 13.17 -3.58 3.02
CA GLY A 103 14.25 -3.22 3.93
C GLY A 103 15.64 -3.64 3.46
N ALA A 104 16.58 -3.60 4.39
CA ALA A 104 17.99 -3.86 4.14
C ALA A 104 18.27 -5.32 3.76
N THR A 105 17.39 -6.24 4.13
CA THR A 105 17.53 -7.69 3.92
C THR A 105 16.76 -8.21 2.71
N CYS A 106 15.89 -7.40 2.09
CA CYS A 106 15.09 -7.82 0.94
C CYS A 106 14.26 -9.08 1.23
N SER A 107 13.68 -9.16 2.42
CA SER A 107 12.94 -10.32 2.88
C SER A 107 11.49 -9.98 3.20
N SER A 108 10.64 -11.00 3.30
CA SER A 108 9.23 -10.84 3.66
C SER A 108 9.01 -10.45 5.12
N GLY A 109 10.05 -10.55 5.97
CA GLY A 109 10.02 -10.09 7.35
C GLY A 109 10.51 -8.65 7.54
N ASP A 110 11.04 -8.03 6.48
CA ASP A 110 11.70 -6.74 6.53
C ASP A 110 10.96 -5.69 5.68
N TRP A 111 11.21 -4.42 5.96
CA TRP A 111 10.42 -3.30 5.50
C TRP A 111 11.30 -2.09 5.19
N PHE A 112 11.00 -1.40 4.09
CA PHE A 112 11.58 -0.10 3.81
C PHE A 112 10.96 0.94 4.75
N ASP A 113 11.81 1.70 5.43
CA ASP A 113 11.40 2.77 6.35
C ASP A 113 11.92 4.12 5.80
N PRO A 114 11.08 4.88 5.08
CA PRO A 114 11.45 6.23 4.62
C PRO A 114 11.58 7.26 5.74
N GLY A 115 11.20 6.93 6.98
CA GLY A 115 11.17 7.88 8.08
C GLY A 115 10.06 8.93 7.87
N ALA A 116 10.45 10.19 7.77
CA ALA A 116 9.51 11.31 7.69
C ALA A 116 8.69 11.32 6.39
N SER A 117 7.57 12.06 6.40
CA SER A 117 6.84 12.38 5.18
C SER A 117 7.74 13.15 4.21
N ASP A 118 7.45 13.04 2.92
CA ASP A 118 8.20 13.66 1.83
C ASP A 118 9.67 13.20 1.71
N THR A 119 10.04 12.12 2.42
CA THR A 119 11.36 11.49 2.31
C THR A 119 11.25 10.22 1.47
N ALA A 120 12.12 10.09 0.46
CA ALA A 120 12.19 8.91 -0.37
C ALA A 120 13.16 7.89 0.23
N VAL A 121 12.75 6.62 0.23
CA VAL A 121 13.64 5.48 0.50
C VAL A 121 13.91 4.74 -0.79
N GLU A 122 15.17 4.42 -1.03
CA GLU A 122 15.57 3.59 -2.16
C GLU A 122 14.99 2.18 -2.00
N LEU A 123 14.37 1.68 -3.06
CA LEU A 123 13.98 0.29 -3.16
C LEU A 123 15.25 -0.49 -3.49
N LEU A 124 16.09 -0.72 -2.48
CA LEU A 124 17.34 -1.47 -2.60
C LEU A 124 17.71 -2.07 -1.24
N GLY A 125 18.19 -3.32 -1.26
CA GLY A 125 18.79 -3.95 -0.09
C GLY A 125 20.19 -3.41 0.20
N THR A 126 20.78 -3.88 1.30
CA THR A 126 22.17 -3.56 1.62
C THR A 126 23.09 -4.75 1.39
N GLY A 127 24.34 -4.47 1.00
CA GLY A 127 25.37 -5.50 0.81
C GLY A 127 24.94 -6.60 -0.17
N ILE A 128 25.05 -7.86 0.26
CA ILE A 128 24.69 -9.03 -0.57
C ILE A 128 23.21 -9.05 -0.98
N ASN A 129 22.33 -8.36 -0.26
CA ASN A 129 20.89 -8.36 -0.53
C ASN A 129 20.49 -7.32 -1.59
N ALA A 130 21.36 -6.36 -1.92
CA ALA A 130 21.07 -5.34 -2.94
C ALA A 130 20.64 -5.97 -4.26
N GLU A 131 21.30 -7.04 -4.69
CA GLU A 131 20.96 -7.76 -5.92
C GLU A 131 19.63 -8.51 -5.83
N THR A 132 19.31 -9.12 -4.68
CA THR A 132 18.01 -9.80 -4.45
C THR A 132 16.84 -8.86 -4.67
N CYS A 133 16.94 -7.68 -4.07
CA CYS A 133 16.01 -6.58 -4.24
C CYS A 133 15.92 -6.17 -5.71
N ARG A 134 17.05 -5.82 -6.33
CA ARG A 134 17.11 -5.37 -7.73
C ARG A 134 16.46 -6.37 -8.70
N LEU A 135 16.72 -7.66 -8.53
CA LEU A 135 16.15 -8.73 -9.36
C LEU A 135 14.66 -8.94 -9.14
N ALA A 136 14.14 -8.63 -7.96
CA ALA A 136 12.73 -8.85 -7.62
C ALA A 136 11.79 -7.90 -8.37
N TRP A 137 12.26 -6.71 -8.77
CA TRP A 137 11.38 -5.71 -9.40
C TRP A 137 11.87 -5.14 -10.71
N ASN A 138 13.14 -5.28 -11.08
CA ASN A 138 13.58 -4.82 -12.39
C ASN A 138 13.01 -5.69 -13.50
N ASN A 139 12.76 -5.04 -14.64
CA ASN A 139 12.19 -5.65 -15.84
C ASN A 139 10.82 -6.30 -15.56
N LYS A 140 10.06 -5.73 -14.61
CA LYS A 140 8.69 -6.13 -14.27
C LYS A 140 7.70 -5.06 -14.69
N ARG A 141 6.59 -5.50 -15.29
CA ARG A 141 5.57 -4.59 -15.83
C ARG A 141 4.62 -4.06 -14.77
N TYR A 142 4.22 -4.93 -13.84
CA TYR A 142 3.23 -4.58 -12.82
C TYR A 142 3.88 -4.49 -11.45
N PHE A 143 3.40 -3.58 -10.61
CA PHE A 143 3.84 -3.49 -9.23
C PHE A 143 2.70 -3.29 -8.25
N ARG A 144 2.99 -3.61 -6.99
CA ARG A 144 2.16 -3.36 -5.82
C ARG A 144 3.07 -2.97 -4.66
N TYR A 145 2.51 -2.23 -3.72
CA TYR A 145 3.14 -2.03 -2.42
C TYR A 145 2.18 -2.47 -1.31
N LYS A 146 2.76 -2.98 -0.24
CA LYS A 146 2.08 -3.16 1.04
C LYS A 146 2.60 -2.08 1.97
N ILE A 147 1.70 -1.26 2.46
CA ILE A 147 2.00 -0.23 3.44
C ILE A 147 1.60 -0.73 4.83
N ARG A 148 2.46 -0.48 5.80
CA ARG A 148 2.19 -0.69 7.22
C ARG A 148 2.23 0.66 7.92
N ILE A 149 1.10 1.04 8.51
CA ILE A 149 0.97 2.24 9.32
C ILE A 149 1.04 1.81 10.79
N CYS A 150 2.06 2.28 11.48
CA CYS A 150 2.31 1.95 12.89
C CYS A 150 1.88 3.10 13.76
N SER A 151 1.25 2.80 14.89
CA SER A 151 0.82 3.83 15.82
C SER A 151 2.04 4.52 16.47
N ASP A 152 2.93 3.74 17.06
CA ASP A 152 4.27 4.19 17.45
C ASP A 152 5.31 3.40 16.64
N ASP A 153 6.05 2.46 17.24
CA ASP A 153 7.24 1.77 16.68
C ASP A 153 6.98 0.46 15.93
N CYS A 154 5.71 0.14 15.65
CA CYS A 154 5.24 -1.14 15.08
C CYS A 154 5.40 -2.37 16.00
N VAL A 155 5.77 -2.19 17.27
CA VAL A 155 5.97 -3.27 18.24
C VAL A 155 4.93 -3.19 19.36
N VAL A 156 4.65 -1.99 19.86
CA VAL A 156 3.67 -1.75 20.92
C VAL A 156 2.47 -0.94 20.43
N ALA A 157 1.33 -1.10 21.13
CA ALA A 157 0.14 -0.30 20.87
C ALA A 157 0.44 1.15 21.25
N GLY A 158 0.20 2.07 20.32
CA GLY A 158 0.64 3.45 20.43
C GLY A 158 -0.46 4.46 20.70
N THR A 159 -0.03 5.72 20.78
CA THR A 159 -0.92 6.89 21.00
C THR A 159 -0.90 7.90 19.87
N TYR A 160 0.01 7.72 18.91
CA TYR A 160 0.05 8.47 17.67
C TYR A 160 -0.30 7.55 16.51
N THR A 161 -0.70 8.08 15.36
CA THR A 161 -0.90 7.27 14.16
C THR A 161 -0.73 8.20 12.96
N PRO A 162 0.16 7.86 12.02
CA PRO A 162 0.31 8.63 10.80
C PRO A 162 -0.96 8.61 9.96
N THR A 163 -1.17 9.68 9.20
CA THR A 163 -2.08 9.66 8.05
C THR A 163 -1.24 9.66 6.79
N VAL A 164 -1.64 8.83 5.83
CA VAL A 164 -0.99 8.73 4.52
C VAL A 164 -1.99 9.19 3.48
N ASP A 165 -1.68 10.30 2.82
CA ASP A 165 -2.51 10.90 1.78
C ASP A 165 -2.11 10.38 0.40
N ASP A 166 -0.81 10.29 0.13
CA ASP A 166 -0.27 9.78 -1.13
C ASP A 166 0.91 8.83 -0.90
N VAL A 167 1.05 7.87 -1.81
CA VAL A 167 2.27 7.04 -1.97
C VAL A 167 2.79 7.26 -3.38
N ILE A 168 4.05 7.61 -3.50
CA ILE A 168 4.70 7.94 -4.78
C ILE A 168 5.84 6.95 -4.99
N VAL A 169 5.82 6.27 -6.13
CA VAL A 169 6.87 5.34 -6.56
C VAL A 169 7.59 5.92 -7.76
N SER A 170 8.90 6.08 -7.64
CA SER A 170 9.78 6.50 -8.73
C SER A 170 10.27 5.30 -9.51
N TRP A 171 10.21 5.37 -10.83
CA TRP A 171 10.65 4.30 -11.73
C TRP A 171 11.24 4.88 -13.02
N ALA A 172 12.01 4.07 -13.73
CA ALA A 172 12.58 4.37 -15.05
C ALA A 172 12.26 3.25 -16.05
N PRO A 173 12.07 3.56 -17.35
CA PRO A 173 11.93 2.58 -18.41
C PRO A 173 13.18 1.73 -18.64
#